data_AF-A0A3N8LL26-F1
#
_entry.id   AF-A0A3N8LL26-F1
#
_cell.length_a   1.000
_cell.length_b   1.000
_cell.length_c   1.000
_cell.angle_alpha   90.00
_cell.angle_beta   90.00
_cell.angle_gamma   90.00
#
_symmetry.space_group_name_H-M   'P 1'
#
loop_
_entity.id
_entity.type
_entity.pdbx_description
1 polymer ?
#
loop_
_entity_poly.entity_id
_entity_poly.type
_entity_poly.pdbx_seq_one_letter_code
_entity_poly.pdbx_strand_id
1 'polypeptide(L)' 'MSHASLIEQHGPRESMEYDVVIVGGGPAGLSAAIRLKQLAAEKGAEIGVCVLE' A
#
# COMPACT_ATOMS: atom_id res chain seq x y z
N MET A 1 -21.73 16.82 10.59
CA MET A 1 -20.38 17.35 10.36
C MET A 1 -20.12 17.36 8.86
N SER A 2 -19.65 18.46 8.30
CA SER A 2 -19.35 18.54 6.86
C SER A 2 -17.92 18.07 6.60
N HIS A 3 -17.64 17.61 5.38
CA HIS A 3 -16.28 17.23 4.99
C HIS A 3 -15.29 18.40 5.15
N ALA A 4 -15.71 19.62 4.83
CA ALA A 4 -14.93 20.84 5.01
C ALA A 4 -14.55 21.07 6.49
N SER A 5 -15.48 20.87 7.43
CA SER A 5 -15.18 21.03 8.86
C SER A 5 -14.17 20.02 9.40
N LEU A 6 -14.11 18.81 8.81
CA LEU A 6 -13.14 17.78 9.21
C LEU A 6 -11.73 18.09 8.70
N ILE A 7 -11.60 18.63 7.48
CA ILE A 7 -10.31 19.01 6.90
C ILE A 7 -9.73 20.22 7.64
N GLU A 8 -10.55 21.19 8.03
CA GLU A 8 -10.08 22.35 8.80
C GLU A 8 -9.51 21.93 10.16
N GLN A 9 -10.14 20.94 10.82
CA GLN A 9 -9.72 20.46 12.13
C GLN A 9 -8.50 19.52 12.09
N HIS A 10 -8.37 18.70 11.03
CA HIS A 10 -7.39 17.59 11.00
C HIS A 10 -6.41 17.64 9.83
N GLY A 11 -6.55 18.60 8.92
CA GLY A 11 -5.79 18.64 7.67
C GLY A 11 -6.29 17.66 6.60
N PRO A 12 -5.72 17.71 5.39
CA PRO A 12 -6.02 16.75 4.33
C PRO A 12 -5.45 15.36 4.67
N ARG A 13 -6.03 14.31 4.07
CA ARG A 13 -5.50 12.94 4.21
C ARG A 13 -4.17 12.82 3.46
N GLU A 14 -3.20 12.18 4.10
CA GLU A 14 -1.96 11.80 3.44
C GLU A 14 -2.22 10.66 2.43
N SER A 15 -1.50 10.69 1.31
CA SER A 15 -1.59 9.70 0.25
C SER A 15 -0.21 9.41 -0.33
N MET A 16 0.05 8.15 -0.67
CA MET A 16 1.27 7.69 -1.32
C MET A 16 0.91 6.73 -2.45
N GLU A 17 1.70 6.75 -3.53
CA GLU A 17 1.50 5.86 -4.68
C GLU A 17 2.28 4.54 -4.49
N TYR A 18 1.63 3.43 -4.83
CA TYR A 18 2.19 2.08 -4.86
C TYR A 18 1.59 1.30 -6.02
N ASP A 19 2.36 0.40 -6.62
CA ASP A 19 1.83 -0.51 -7.66
C ASP A 19 0.88 -1.56 -7.06
N VAL A 20 1.19 -2.01 -5.83
CA VAL A 20 0.37 -2.97 -5.10
C VAL A 20 0.27 -2.57 -3.63
N VAL A 21 -0.95 -2.55 -3.10
CA VAL A 21 -1.24 -2.42 -1.67
C VAL A 21 -1.89 -3.71 -1.17
N ILE A 22 -1.32 -4.30 -0.12
CA ILE A 22 -1.81 -5.51 0.54
C ILE A 22 -2.32 -5.12 1.93
N VAL A 23 -3.55 -5.49 2.26
CA VAL A 23 -4.16 -5.24 3.58
C VAL A 23 -4.18 -6.55 4.36
N GLY A 24 -3.47 -6.57 5.50
CA GLY A 24 -3.18 -7.73 6.33
C GLY A 24 -1.76 -8.25 6.12
N GLY A 25 -0.93 -8.14 7.16
CA GLY A 25 0.45 -8.63 7.25
C GLY A 25 0.58 -10.08 7.76
N GLY A 26 -0.50 -10.86 7.73
CA GLY A 26 -0.49 -12.28 8.04
C GLY A 26 0.23 -13.15 6.98
N PRO A 27 0.27 -14.48 7.15
CA PRO A 27 0.99 -15.38 6.25
C PRO A 27 0.60 -15.26 4.77
N ALA A 28 -0.69 -15.06 4.49
CA ALA A 28 -1.18 -14.87 3.14
C ALA A 28 -0.67 -13.56 2.50
N GLY A 29 -0.75 -12.45 3.23
CA GLY A 29 -0.33 -11.13 2.73
C GLY A 29 1.17 -11.04 2.52
N LEU A 30 1.97 -11.54 3.46
CA LEU A 30 3.43 -11.58 3.30
C LEU A 30 3.87 -12.53 2.18
N SER A 31 3.22 -13.69 2.03
CA SER A 31 3.52 -14.61 0.92
C SER A 31 3.23 -13.95 -0.44
N ALA A 32 2.12 -13.21 -0.55
CA ALA A 32 1.80 -12.45 -1.75
C ALA A 32 2.83 -11.34 -2.02
N ALA A 33 3.20 -10.54 -1.01
CA ALA A 33 4.19 -9.48 -1.14
C ALA A 33 5.56 -10.01 -1.61
N ILE A 34 6.04 -11.09 -0.98
CA ILE A 34 7.31 -11.74 -1.33
C ILE A 34 7.25 -12.29 -2.74
N ARG A 35 6.18 -13.01 -3.11
CA ARG A 35 6.08 -13.63 -4.43
C ARG A 35 5.99 -12.58 -5.54
N LEU A 36 5.30 -11.46 -5.31
CA LEU A 36 5.24 -10.34 -6.25
C LEU A 36 6.63 -9.74 -6.50
N LYS A 37 7.41 -9.50 -5.44
CA LYS A 37 8.78 -8.99 -5.58
C LYS A 37 9.70 -9.96 -6.30
N GLN A 38 9.59 -11.26 -6.05
CA GLN A 38 10.35 -12.28 -6.79
C GLN A 38 10.01 -12.28 -8.29
N LEU A 39 8.72 -12.25 -8.63
CA LEU A 39 8.27 -12.19 -10.03
C LEU A 39 8.72 -10.91 -10.74
N ALA A 40 8.75 -9.78 -10.03
CA ALA A 40 9.25 -8.52 -10.57
C ALA A 40 10.74 -8.61 -10.88
N ALA A 41 11.54 -9.14 -9.95
CA ALA A 41 12.97 -9.38 -10.15
C ALA A 41 13.25 -10.35 -11.32
N GLU A 42 12.50 -11.44 -11.43
CA GLU A 42 12.58 -12.40 -12.55
C GLU A 42 12.34 -11.71 -13.91
N LYS A 43 11.53 -10.65 -13.95
CA LYS A 43 11.19 -9.89 -15.17
C LYS A 43 12.04 -8.63 -15.36
N GLY A 44 13.00 -8.35 -14.48
CA GLY A 44 13.77 -7.11 -14.49
C GLY A 44 12.91 -5.86 -14.29
N ALA A 45 11.79 -5.98 -13.58
CA ALA A 45 10.90 -4.89 -13.24
C ALA A 45 11.04 -4.50 -11.77
N GLU A 46 10.93 -3.21 -11.48
CA GLU A 46 10.81 -2.69 -10.12
C GLU A 46 9.36 -2.30 -9.84
N ILE A 47 8.81 -2.80 -8.73
CA ILE A 47 7.45 -2.49 -8.27
C ILE A 47 7.45 -2.04 -6.81
N GLY A 48 6.67 -1.03 -6.45
CA GLY A 48 6.37 -0.66 -5.07
C GLY A 48 5.28 -1.56 -4.49
N VAL A 49 5.58 -2.27 -3.40
CA VAL A 49 4.61 -3.10 -2.67
C VAL A 49 4.48 -2.55 -1.24
N CYS A 50 3.28 -2.11 -0.86
CA CYS A 50 2.95 -1.69 0.50
C CYS A 50 2.16 -2.80 1.20
N VAL A 51 2.54 -3.12 2.44
CA VAL A 51 1.77 -4.02 3.31
C VAL A 51 1.29 -3.20 4.50
N LEU A 52 -0.03 -3.15 4.68
CA LEU A 52 -0.71 -2.53 5.81
C LEU A 52 -1.16 -3.63 6.77
N GLU A 53 -0.97 -3.45 8.07
CA GLU A 53 -1.49 -4.32 9.15
C GLU A 53 -2.34 -3.50 10.11
#